data_AF-A0A521GMU1-F1
#
_entry.id   AF-A0A521GMU1-F1
#
_cell.length_a   1.000
_cell.length_b   1.000
_cell.length_c   1.000
_cell.angle_alpha   90.00
_cell.angle_beta   90.00
_cell.angle_gamma   90.00
#
_symmetry.space_group_name_H-M   'P 1'
#
loop_
_entity.id
_entity.type
_entity.pdbx_description
1 polymer ?
#
loop_
_entity_poly.entity_id
_entity_poly.type
_entity_poly.pdbx_seq_one_letter_code
_entity_poly.pdbx_strand_id
1 'polypeptide(L)'
;MKNILVIDGAENCAYDIFAVSDKHFKILFPGKKQDIEFIEDVLKRVSKKDQKAIFDQIWKNPVPKKKAKGIHGILFYELKKRKAKFYPNKRDSDLDGIGR
;
A
#
# COMPACT_ATOMS: atom_id res chain seq x y z
N MET A 1 11.66 -6.63 -6.27
CA MET A 1 11.30 -5.64 -5.24
C MET A 1 10.35 -4.64 -5.84
N LYS A 2 9.32 -4.23 -5.10
CA LYS A 2 8.31 -3.24 -5.50
C LYS A 2 8.28 -2.11 -4.48
N ASN A 3 8.11 -0.89 -4.94
CA ASN A 3 7.92 0.27 -4.07
C ASN A 3 6.43 0.46 -3.80
N ILE A 4 6.05 0.60 -2.54
CA ILE A 4 4.69 0.99 -2.15
C ILE A 4 4.72 2.37 -1.51
N LEU A 5 3.70 3.18 -1.75
CA LEU A 5 3.44 4.41 -1.02
C LEU A 5 2.51 4.09 0.14
N VAL A 6 2.84 4.52 1.34
CA VAL A 6 1.95 4.43 2.51
C VAL A 6 1.35 5.81 2.76
N ILE A 7 0.02 5.86 2.87
CA ILE A 7 -0.72 7.09 3.19
C ILE A 7 -1.54 6.82 4.43
N ASP A 8 -1.24 7.55 5.51
CA ASP A 8 -1.91 7.41 6.80
C ASP A 8 -2.95 8.51 7.03
N GLY A 9 -3.87 8.29 7.97
CA GLY A 9 -4.90 9.24 8.38
C GLY A 9 -4.41 10.37 9.29
N ALA A 10 -3.19 10.27 9.84
CA ALA A 10 -2.62 11.31 10.70
C ALA A 10 -2.39 12.63 9.93
N GLU A 11 -2.67 13.76 10.58
CA GLU A 11 -2.53 15.09 9.97
C GLU A 11 -1.07 15.42 9.59
N ASN A 12 -0.13 14.92 10.38
CA ASN A 12 1.30 15.07 10.16
C ASN A 12 1.92 13.88 9.39
N CYS A 13 1.12 13.05 8.72
CA CYS A 13 1.67 11.87 8.04
C CYS A 13 2.63 12.27 6.91
N ALA A 14 3.73 11.53 6.83
CA ALA A 14 4.61 11.59 5.69
C ALA A 14 4.13 10.61 4.60
N TYR A 15 4.26 11.01 3.35
CA TYR A 15 3.95 10.18 2.18
C TYR A 15 5.13 9.26 1.88
N ASP A 16 5.38 8.28 2.74
CA ASP A 16 6.60 7.47 2.70
C ASP A 16 6.52 6.30 1.74
N ILE A 17 7.66 6.04 1.09
CA ILE A 17 7.80 4.95 0.13
C ILE A 17 8.62 3.85 0.78
N PHE A 18 8.18 2.61 0.66
CA PHE A 18 8.87 1.45 1.19
C PHE A 18 9.10 0.39 0.11
N ALA A 19 10.24 -0.28 0.18
CA ALA A 19 10.55 -1.41 -0.68
C ALA A 19 10.00 -2.71 -0.08
N VAL A 20 9.24 -3.43 -0.88
CA VAL A 20 8.57 -4.68 -0.50
C VAL A 20 9.04 -5.80 -1.43
N SER A 21 9.23 -6.99 -0.88
CA SER A 21 9.52 -8.17 -1.71
C SER A 21 8.34 -8.48 -2.63
N ASP A 22 8.59 -9.08 -3.79
CA ASP A 22 7.51 -9.45 -4.72
C ASP A 22 6.53 -10.44 -4.09
N LYS A 23 7.00 -11.28 -3.16
CA LYS A 23 6.15 -12.18 -2.35
C LYS A 23 5.19 -11.38 -1.46
N HIS A 24 5.71 -10.46 -0.65
CA HIS A 24 4.88 -9.67 0.26
C HIS A 24 3.98 -8.69 -0.49
N PHE A 25 4.44 -8.16 -1.62
CA PHE A 25 3.61 -7.33 -2.50
C PHE A 25 2.37 -8.09 -2.97
N LYS A 26 2.51 -9.35 -3.41
CA LYS A 26 1.35 -10.20 -3.79
C LYS A 26 0.40 -10.50 -2.64
N ILE A 27 0.89 -10.51 -1.40
CA ILE A 27 0.02 -10.71 -0.22
C ILE A 27 -0.78 -9.44 0.09
N LEU A 28 -0.12 -8.28 -0.01
CA LEU A 28 -0.77 -6.97 0.18
C LEU A 28 -1.80 -6.70 -0.92
N PHE A 29 -1.45 -6.94 -2.18
CA PHE A 29 -2.27 -6.65 -3.35
C PHE A 29 -2.60 -7.94 -4.13
N PRO A 30 -3.49 -8.81 -3.60
CA PRO A 30 -3.73 -10.14 -4.18
C PRO A 30 -4.65 -10.11 -5.42
N GLY A 31 -5.41 -9.03 -5.63
CA GLY A 31 -6.37 -8.91 -6.70
C GLY A 31 -5.73 -8.71 -8.08
N LYS A 32 -6.50 -9.01 -9.13
CA LYS A 32 -6.06 -8.81 -10.52
C LYS A 32 -5.87 -7.33 -10.81
N LYS A 33 -4.63 -6.93 -11.14
CA LYS A 33 -4.22 -5.54 -11.35
C LYS A 33 -4.53 -4.64 -10.15
N GLN A 34 -4.58 -5.21 -8.94
CA GLN A 34 -4.79 -4.45 -7.72
C GLN A 34 -3.49 -3.71 -7.38
N ASP A 35 -3.58 -2.40 -7.18
CA ASP A 35 -2.49 -1.54 -6.74
C ASP A 35 -2.92 -0.58 -5.63
N ILE A 36 -4.17 -0.66 -5.16
CA ILE A 36 -4.64 -0.02 -3.93
C ILE A 36 -4.93 -1.10 -2.88
N GLU A 37 -4.63 -0.82 -1.62
CA GLU A 37 -5.11 -1.64 -0.51
C GLU A 37 -5.33 -0.79 0.74
N PHE A 38 -6.20 -1.28 1.62
CA PHE A 38 -6.48 -0.73 2.94
C PHE A 38 -5.92 -1.65 4.01
N ILE A 39 -5.23 -1.08 5.01
CA ILE A 39 -4.64 -1.86 6.10
C ILE A 39 -5.69 -2.74 6.79
N GLU A 40 -6.91 -2.23 6.96
CA GLU A 40 -8.01 -2.93 7.62
C GLU A 40 -8.39 -4.22 6.88
N ASP A 41 -8.22 -4.27 5.56
CA ASP A 41 -8.48 -5.47 4.76
C ASP A 41 -7.30 -6.44 4.79
N VAL A 42 -6.06 -5.93 4.82
CA VAL A 42 -4.87 -6.77 5.02
C VAL A 42 -4.94 -7.48 6.36
N LEU A 43 -5.22 -6.73 7.44
CA LEU A 43 -5.26 -7.27 8.81
C LEU A 43 -6.39 -8.27 9.03
N LYS A 44 -7.48 -8.19 8.25
CA LYS A 44 -8.57 -9.18 8.28
C LYS A 44 -8.23 -10.46 7.51
N ARG A 45 -7.48 -10.34 6.42
CA ARG A 45 -7.20 -11.42 5.48
C ARG A 45 -5.97 -12.25 5.86
N VAL A 46 -4.96 -11.62 6.46
CA VAL A 46 -3.64 -12.22 6.69
C VAL A 46 -3.52 -12.69 8.15
N SER A 47 -2.82 -13.81 8.40
CA SER A 47 -2.59 -14.29 9.77
C SER A 47 -1.75 -13.29 10.60
N LYS A 48 -1.90 -13.26 11.93
CA LYS A 48 -1.11 -12.37 12.80
C LYS A 48 0.41 -12.56 12.65
N LYS A 49 0.85 -13.80 12.44
CA LYS A 49 2.26 -14.14 12.21
C LYS A 49 2.76 -13.51 10.90
N ASP A 50 2.00 -13.65 9.83
CA ASP A 50 2.37 -13.10 8.52
C ASP A 50 2.27 -11.57 8.49
N GLN A 51 1.28 -10.98 9.19
CA GLN A 51 1.19 -9.53 9.38
C GLN A 51 2.50 -8.99 9.95
N LYS A 52 2.95 -9.56 11.08
CA LYS A 52 4.20 -9.13 11.73
C LYS A 52 5.39 -9.25 10.77
N ALA A 53 5.53 -10.39 10.10
CA ALA A 53 6.64 -10.60 9.16
C ALA A 53 6.65 -9.60 7.99
N ILE A 54 5.47 -9.26 7.45
CA ILE A 54 5.33 -8.29 6.36
C ILE A 54 5.68 -6.89 6.85
N PHE A 55 5.07 -6.43 7.93
CA PHE A 55 5.26 -5.05 8.41
C PHE A 55 6.67 -4.82 8.98
N ASP A 56 7.25 -5.78 9.70
CA ASP A 56 8.65 -5.70 10.14
C ASP A 56 9.61 -5.54 8.95
N GLN A 57 9.30 -6.17 7.81
CA GLN A 57 10.10 -6.05 6.60
C GLN A 57 9.86 -4.70 5.91
N ILE A 58 8.62 -4.22 5.80
CA ILE A 58 8.30 -2.94 5.16
C ILE A 58 9.00 -1.78 5.89
N TRP A 59 8.83 -1.67 7.21
CA TRP A 59 9.33 -0.53 7.99
C TRP A 59 10.85 -0.43 8.05
N LYS A 60 11.56 -1.53 7.83
CA LYS A 60 13.03 -1.54 7.75
C LYS A 60 13.58 -1.12 6.39
N ASN A 61 12.72 -0.92 5.39
CA ASN A 61 13.13 -0.65 4.01
C ASN A 61 12.50 0.64 3.45
N PRO A 62 12.69 1.81 4.10
CA PRO A 62 12.28 3.08 3.50
C PRO A 62 13.10 3.38 2.24
N VAL A 63 12.46 3.98 1.24
CA VAL A 63 13.07 4.34 -0.04
C VAL A 63 13.02 5.86 -0.20
N PRO A 64 14.16 6.55 -0.32
CA PRO A 64 14.17 7.98 -0.64
C PRO A 64 13.42 8.23 -1.96
N LYS A 65 12.51 9.21 -1.97
CA LYS A 65 11.65 9.51 -3.14
C LYS A 65 12.45 9.70 -4.43
N LYS A 66 13.60 10.40 -4.35
CA LYS A 66 14.52 10.61 -5.48
C LYS A 66 15.16 9.34 -6.04
N LYS A 67 15.14 8.24 -5.28
CA LYS A 67 15.67 6.93 -5.66
C LYS A 67 14.56 5.92 -6.02
N ALA A 68 13.29 6.28 -5.81
CA ALA A 68 12.17 5.41 -6.11
C ALA A 68 12.03 5.26 -7.64
N LYS A 69 12.15 4.02 -8.12
CA LYS A 69 11.87 3.65 -9.52
C LYS A 69 10.39 3.29 -9.65
N GLY A 70 9.54 4.32 -9.67
CA GLY A 70 8.08 4.19 -9.71
C GLY A 70 7.44 3.78 -8.38
N ILE A 71 6.12 3.97 -8.30
CA ILE A 71 5.24 3.49 -7.23
C ILE A 71 4.39 2.36 -7.82
N HIS A 72 4.37 1.21 -7.16
CA HIS A 72 3.71 0.02 -7.69
C HIS A 72 2.42 -0.31 -6.96
N GLY A 73 2.20 0.30 -5.79
CA GLY A 73 0.95 0.22 -5.07
C GLY A 73 0.88 1.25 -3.94
N ILE A 74 -0.34 1.51 -3.48
CA ILE A 74 -0.65 2.46 -2.40
C ILE A 74 -1.36 1.69 -1.30
N LEU A 75 -0.80 1.74 -0.09
CA LEU A 75 -1.40 1.18 1.11
C LEU A 75 -1.96 2.33 1.96
N PHE A 76 -3.28 2.39 2.08
CA PHE A 76 -3.97 3.32 2.95
C PHE A 76 -4.04 2.78 4.38
N TYR A 77 -3.55 3.56 5.33
CA TYR A 77 -3.69 3.33 6.76
C TYR A 77 -4.83 4.17 7.33
N GLU A 78 -5.78 3.53 8.03
CA GLU A 78 -6.90 4.16 8.75
C GLU A 78 -7.84 5.06 7.92
N LEU A 79 -7.68 5.04 6.59
CA LEU A 79 -8.41 5.88 5.65
C LEU A 79 -9.54 5.14 4.93
N LYS A 80 -9.79 3.86 5.25
CA LYS A 80 -10.76 3.04 4.50
C LYS A 80 -12.14 3.67 4.44
N LYS A 81 -12.66 4.16 5.57
CA LYS A 81 -13.99 4.80 5.63
C LYS A 81 -14.13 6.00 4.69
N ARG A 82 -13.04 6.74 4.48
CA ARG A 82 -13.02 7.96 3.67
C ARG A 82 -12.76 7.66 2.19
N LYS A 83 -11.95 6.63 1.89
CA LYS A 83 -11.38 6.40 0.56
C LYS A 83 -11.96 5.20 -0.18
N ALA A 84 -12.43 4.15 0.50
CA ALA A 84 -12.81 2.89 -0.15
C ALA A 84 -13.91 3.04 -1.20
N LYS A 85 -14.87 3.96 -1.00
CA LYS A 85 -15.95 4.24 -1.97
C LYS A 85 -15.46 4.71 -3.35
N PHE A 86 -14.22 5.20 -3.43
CA PHE A 86 -13.61 5.68 -4.67
C PHE A 86 -12.76 4.61 -5.37
N TYR A 87 -12.48 3.49 -4.71
CA TYR A 87 -11.63 2.41 -5.24
C TYR A 87 -12.36 1.06 -5.23
N PRO A 88 -13.50 0.94 -5.94
CA PRO A 88 -14.31 -0.28 -5.95
C PRO A 88 -13.55 -1.51 -6.46
N ASN A 89 -12.59 -1.32 -7.38
CA ASN A 89 -11.75 -2.41 -7.89
C ASN A 89 -10.39 -2.48 -7.21
N LYS A 90 -10.14 -1.60 -6.23
CA LYS A 90 -8.84 -1.40 -5.59
C LYS A 90 -7.74 -1.11 -6.61
N ARG A 91 -8.04 -0.22 -7.56
CA ARG A 91 -7.10 0.24 -8.58
C ARG A 91 -6.96 1.74 -8.53
N ASP A 92 -5.75 2.27 -8.67
CA ASP A 92 -5.54 3.71 -8.78
C ASP A 92 -6.29 4.29 -9.99
N SER A 93 -6.42 3.47 -11.05
CA SER A 93 -7.21 3.74 -12.25
C SER A 93 -8.73 3.84 -12.02
N ASP A 94 -9.24 3.59 -10.82
CA ASP A 94 -10.68 3.77 -10.52
C ASP A 94 -11.10 5.25 -10.47
N LEU A 95 -10.14 6.17 -10.28
CA LEU A 95 -10.35 7.62 -10.42
C LEU A 95 -9.94 8.08 -11.83
N ASP A 96 -9.89 9.39 -12.12
CA ASP A 96 -9.48 9.98 -13.41
C ASP A 96 -8.25 10.92 -13.33
N GLY A 97 -7.39 10.74 -12.33
CA GLY A 97 -6.14 11.50 -12.19
C GLY A 97 -5.18 11.40 -13.39
N ILE A 98 -4.43 12.46 -13.63
CA ILE A 98 -3.61 12.64 -14.85
C ILE A 98 -2.17 12.11 -14.69
N GLY A 99 -1.61 12.18 -13.48
CA GLY A 99 -0.18 11.91 -13.21
C GLY A 99 0.12 10.48 -12.75
N ARG A 100 -0.45 9.49 -13.42
CA ARG A 100 -0.46 8.07 -13.00
C ARG A 100 0.66 7.26 -13.61
#